data_AF-A0A924F9M8-F1
#
_entry.id   AF-A0A924F9M8-F1
#
_cell.length_a   1.000
_cell.length_b   1.000
_cell.length_c   1.000
_cell.angle_alpha   90.00
_cell.angle_beta   90.00
_cell.angle_gamma   90.00
#
_symmetry.space_group_name_H-M   'P 1'
#
loop_
_entity.id
_entity.type
_entity.pdbx_description
1 polymer ?
#
loop_
_entity_poly.entity_id
_entity_poly.type
_entity_poly.pdbx_seq_one_letter_code
_entity_poly.pdbx_strand_id
1 'polypeptide(L)'
;LQFPINKALWTSSFVLYAGGIATMILSLCYWIIDVQQYTKFTKPFVVYGVNAITVFFASGLIPRILNMISWKAADGSQLQLTNYLYSGLEHNLSPLNASLAWAVCFVLFWLVILWFMYKKNIIIKV
;
A
#
# COMPACT_ATOMS: atom_id res chain seq x y z
N LEU A 1 21.40 32.70 11.34
CA LEU A 1 20.29 31.84 11.83
C LEU A 1 20.18 30.62 10.91
N GLN A 2 20.67 29.45 11.34
CA GLN A 2 20.37 28.20 10.65
C GLN A 2 19.07 27.63 11.24
N PHE A 3 18.08 27.36 10.39
CA PHE A 3 16.83 26.70 10.77
C PHE A 3 16.90 25.22 10.34
N PRO A 4 17.32 24.30 11.23
CA PRO A 4 17.51 22.90 10.86
C PRO A 4 16.19 22.25 10.43
N ILE A 5 16.27 21.40 9.41
CA ILE A 5 15.15 20.58 8.96
C ILE A 5 14.96 19.46 9.97
N ASN A 6 13.90 19.52 10.78
CA ASN A 6 13.58 18.50 11.77
C ASN A 6 12.11 18.06 11.62
N LYS A 7 11.93 16.80 11.24
CA LYS A 7 10.61 16.18 11.06
C LYS A 7 9.86 15.99 12.38
N ALA A 8 10.55 15.65 13.46
CA ALA A 8 9.93 15.37 14.76
C ALA A 8 9.39 16.65 15.44
N LEU A 9 10.11 17.76 15.27
CA LEU A 9 9.70 19.07 15.80
C LEU A 9 8.85 19.88 14.82
N TRP A 10 8.57 19.34 13.64
CA TRP A 10 7.75 19.97 12.60
C TRP A 10 8.17 21.42 12.29
N THR A 11 9.49 21.62 12.09
CA THR A 11 10.05 22.96 11.89
C THR A 11 9.54 23.59 10.60
N SER A 12 9.44 24.93 10.57
CA SER A 12 8.99 25.67 9.38
C SER A 12 9.83 25.37 8.13
N SER A 13 11.14 25.13 8.28
CA SER A 13 12.01 24.70 7.18
C SER A 13 11.66 23.30 6.66
N PHE A 14 11.29 22.37 7.54
CA PHE A 14 10.78 21.04 7.14
C PHE A 14 9.42 21.15 6.44
N VAL A 15 8.51 21.97 6.95
CA VAL A 15 7.18 22.18 6.34
C VAL A 15 7.31 22.78 4.94
N LEU A 16 8.14 23.81 4.76
CA LEU A 16 8.40 24.39 3.44
C LEU A 16 9.05 23.39 2.49
N TYR A 17 10.01 22.59 2.97
CA TYR A 17 10.68 21.58 2.16
C TYR A 17 9.70 20.48 1.70
N ALA A 18 8.97 19.86 2.62
CA ALA A 18 8.00 18.82 2.31
C ALA A 18 6.83 19.35 1.47
N GLY A 19 6.32 20.54 1.80
CA GLY A 19 5.26 21.22 1.05
C GLY A 19 5.69 21.59 -0.37
N GLY A 20 6.92 22.09 -0.55
CA GLY A 20 7.48 22.39 -1.86
C GLY A 20 7.63 21.15 -2.74
N ILE A 21 8.11 20.03 -2.18
CA ILE A 21 8.17 18.76 -2.92
C ILE A 21 6.75 18.28 -3.27
N ALA A 22 5.81 18.36 -2.34
CA ALA A 22 4.43 17.95 -2.58
C ALA A 22 3.76 18.76 -3.70
N THR A 23 3.95 20.08 -3.73
CA THR A 23 3.39 20.94 -4.78
C THR A 23 4.06 20.71 -6.13
N MET A 24 5.38 20.47 -6.17
CA MET A 24 6.07 20.09 -7.40
C MET A 24 5.54 18.78 -7.98
N ILE A 25 5.39 17.75 -7.14
CA ILE A 25 4.83 16.46 -7.57
C ILE A 25 3.38 16.63 -8.04
N LEU A 26 2.55 17.38 -7.31
CA LEU A 26 1.17 17.65 -7.70
C LEU A 26 1.10 18.36 -9.05
N SER A 27 1.94 19.38 -9.26
CA SER A 27 2.02 20.10 -10.53
C SER A 27 2.44 19.20 -11.69
N LEU A 28 3.36 18.26 -11.45
CA LEU A 28 3.80 17.29 -12.45
C LEU A 28 2.67 16.29 -12.77
N CYS A 29 1.96 15.79 -11.77
CA CYS A 29 0.78 14.94 -11.97
C CYS A 29 -0.31 15.66 -12.77
N TYR A 30 -0.63 16.91 -12.41
CA TYR A 30 -1.59 17.75 -13.13
C TYR A 30 -1.19 17.92 -14.60
N TRP A 31 0.09 18.22 -14.87
CA TRP A 31 0.57 18.37 -16.24
C TRP A 31 0.46 17.07 -17.05
N ILE A 32 0.83 15.92 -16.48
CA ILE A 32 0.76 14.63 -17.19
C ILE A 32 -0.69 14.18 -17.41
N ILE A 33 -1.55 14.35 -16.42
CA ILE A 33 -2.91 13.78 -16.44
C ILE A 33 -3.88 14.73 -17.14
N ASP A 34 -3.90 16.00 -16.74
CA ASP A 34 -4.90 16.97 -17.19
C ASP A 34 -4.45 17.73 -18.45
N VAL A 35 -3.17 18.05 -18.59
CA VAL A 35 -2.67 18.78 -19.78
C VAL A 35 -2.31 17.80 -20.91
N GLN A 36 -1.52 16.77 -20.62
CA GLN A 36 -1.09 15.77 -21.62
C GLN A 36 -2.12 14.64 -21.82
N GLN A 37 -3.21 14.61 -21.04
CA GLN A 37 -4.31 13.64 -21.16
C GLN A 37 -3.86 12.17 -21.05
N TYR A 38 -2.74 11.91 -20.37
CA TYR A 38 -2.15 10.59 -20.28
C TYR A 38 -2.76 9.77 -19.13
N THR A 39 -3.95 9.23 -19.36
CA THR A 39 -4.78 8.58 -18.33
C THR A 39 -4.64 7.05 -18.26
N LYS A 40 -3.86 6.42 -19.15
CA LYS A 40 -3.79 4.94 -19.19
C LYS A 40 -3.14 4.35 -17.92
N PHE A 41 -2.10 4.98 -17.38
CA PHE A 41 -1.43 4.50 -16.17
C PHE A 41 -2.12 4.92 -14.87
N THR A 42 -3.05 5.87 -14.90
CA THR A 42 -3.74 6.33 -13.68
C THR A 42 -4.84 5.37 -13.23
N LYS A 43 -5.35 4.51 -14.12
CA LYS A 43 -6.42 3.55 -13.85
C LYS A 43 -6.25 2.74 -12.55
N PRO A 44 -5.13 2.02 -12.30
CA PRO A 44 -4.96 1.28 -11.05
C PRO A 44 -5.00 2.20 -9.82
N PHE A 45 -4.44 3.41 -9.90
CA PHE A 45 -4.49 4.38 -8.80
C PHE A 45 -5.92 4.88 -8.54
N VAL A 46 -6.71 5.10 -9.59
CA VAL A 46 -8.13 5.47 -9.48
C VAL A 46 -8.93 4.35 -8.82
N VAL A 47 -8.70 3.10 -9.22
CA VAL A 47 -9.36 1.92 -8.62
C VAL A 47 -9.10 1.83 -7.12
N TYR A 48 -7.87 2.12 -6.69
CA TYR A 48 -7.51 2.23 -5.27
C TYR A 48 -8.18 3.43 -4.60
N GLY A 49 -8.16 4.60 -5.23
CA GLY A 49 -8.67 5.84 -4.66
C GLY A 49 -10.18 5.83 -4.43
N VAL A 50 -10.96 5.28 -5.37
CA VAL A 50 -12.42 5.23 -5.29
C VAL A 50 -12.91 4.38 -4.11
N ASN A 51 -12.16 3.35 -3.73
CA ASN A 51 -12.49 2.43 -2.63
C ASN A 51 -11.45 2.49 -1.49
N ALA A 52 -10.81 3.64 -1.28
CA ALA A 52 -9.71 3.80 -0.33
C ALA A 52 -10.09 3.40 1.11
N ILE A 53 -11.31 3.74 1.55
CA ILE A 53 -11.81 3.41 2.89
C ILE A 53 -11.95 1.89 3.06
N THR A 54 -12.45 1.18 2.04
CA THR A 54 -12.59 -0.28 2.07
C THR A 54 -11.24 -0.94 2.25
N VAL A 55 -10.23 -0.51 1.48
CA VAL A 55 -8.87 -1.05 1.63
C VAL A 55 -8.31 -0.71 3.00
N PHE A 56 -8.45 0.52 3.46
CA PHE A 56 -7.92 0.93 4.77
C PHE A 56 -8.48 0.06 5.90
N PHE A 57 -9.81 -0.10 5.96
CA PHE A 57 -10.45 -0.91 6.99
C PHE A 57 -10.11 -2.40 6.84
N ALA A 58 -10.26 -2.95 5.64
CA ALA A 58 -10.13 -4.37 5.43
C ALA A 58 -8.66 -4.84 5.44
N SER A 59 -7.71 -4.03 4.99
CA SER A 59 -6.27 -4.32 5.13
C SER A 59 -5.79 -4.26 6.57
N GLY A 60 -6.45 -3.51 7.46
CA GLY A 60 -6.17 -3.57 8.90
C GLY A 60 -6.85 -4.75 9.60
N LEU A 61 -8.07 -5.09 9.19
CA LEU A 61 -8.90 -6.10 9.85
C LEU A 61 -8.56 -7.53 9.42
N ILE A 62 -8.30 -7.77 8.13
CA ILE A 62 -8.01 -9.10 7.60
C ILE A 62 -6.74 -9.71 8.22
N PRO A 63 -5.58 -9.04 8.26
CA PRO A 63 -4.39 -9.60 8.90
C PRO A 63 -4.61 -9.85 10.39
N ARG A 64 -5.38 -8.99 11.06
CA ARG A 64 -5.69 -9.16 12.49
C ARG A 64 -6.53 -10.40 12.76
N ILE A 65 -7.53 -10.68 11.92
CA ILE A 65 -8.33 -11.91 11.99
C ILE A 65 -7.49 -13.13 11.62
N LEU A 66 -6.69 -13.05 10.55
CA LEU A 66 -5.83 -14.14 10.11
C LEU A 66 -4.77 -14.50 11.16
N ASN A 67 -4.21 -13.51 11.87
CA ASN A 67 -3.28 -13.74 12.98
C ASN A 67 -3.96 -14.35 14.21
N MET A 68 -5.28 -14.17 14.37
CA MET A 68 -6.04 -14.81 15.44
C MET A 68 -6.29 -16.31 15.17
N ILE A 69 -6.25 -16.72 13.89
CA ILE A 69 -6.34 -18.12 13.48
C ILE A 69 -4.92 -18.71 13.45
N SER A 70 -4.49 -19.27 14.58
CA SER A 70 -3.21 -19.98 14.66
C SER A 70 -3.33 -21.38 14.04
N TRP A 71 -2.65 -21.63 12.93
CA TRP A 71 -2.52 -22.97 12.37
C TRP A 71 -1.38 -23.71 13.06
N LYS A 72 -1.66 -24.89 13.63
CA LYS A 72 -0.60 -25.74 14.19
C LYS A 72 0.08 -26.49 13.05
N ALA A 73 1.36 -26.18 12.79
CA ALA A 73 2.19 -26.99 11.91
C ALA A 73 2.53 -28.33 12.58
N ALA A 74 2.85 -29.34 11.77
CA ALA A 74 3.13 -30.72 12.20
C ALA A 74 4.39 -30.88 13.11
N ASP A 75 5.13 -29.79 13.35
CA ASP A 75 6.36 -29.75 14.16
C ASP A 75 6.17 -29.01 15.51
N GLY A 76 4.92 -28.81 15.94
CA GLY A 76 4.59 -28.24 17.26
C GLY A 76 4.77 -26.71 17.40
N SER A 77 5.30 -26.01 16.41
CA SER A 77 5.36 -24.55 16.38
C SER A 77 4.04 -23.93 15.85
N GLN A 78 3.54 -22.91 16.54
CA GLN A 78 2.40 -22.11 16.10
C GLN A 78 2.89 -21.15 15.00
N LEU A 79 2.68 -21.53 13.74
CA LEU A 79 3.00 -20.66 12.61
C LEU A 79 1.72 -19.97 12.13
N GLN A 80 1.72 -18.64 12.22
CA GLN A 80 0.68 -17.81 11.61
C GLN A 80 0.68 -18.10 10.10
N LEU A 81 -0.51 -18.16 9.47
CA LEU A 81 -0.65 -18.51 8.05
C LEU A 81 0.19 -17.60 7.13
N THR A 82 0.37 -16.36 7.55
CA THR A 82 1.27 -15.35 6.95
C THR A 82 2.73 -15.82 6.95
N ASN A 83 3.22 -16.37 8.07
CA ASN A 83 4.59 -16.89 8.18
C ASN A 83 4.80 -18.17 7.38
N TYR A 84 3.78 -19.02 7.24
CA TYR A 84 3.87 -20.20 6.39
C TYR A 84 3.99 -19.81 4.91
N LEU A 85 3.13 -18.91 4.43
CA LEU A 85 3.21 -18.38 3.07
C LEU A 85 4.52 -17.62 2.80
N TYR A 86 5.01 -16.89 3.80
CA TYR A 86 6.29 -16.19 3.72
C TYR A 86 7.48 -17.16 3.67
N SER A 87 7.50 -18.21 4.51
CA SER A 87 8.56 -19.24 4.49
C SER A 87 8.62 -20.02 3.17
N GLY A 88 7.49 -20.20 2.49
CA GLY A 88 7.45 -20.81 1.15
C GLY A 88 8.10 -19.93 0.07
N LEU A 89 8.05 -18.61 0.23
CA LEU A 89 8.72 -17.65 -0.66
C LEU A 89 10.21 -17.53 -0.34
N GLU A 90 10.59 -17.64 0.94
CA GLU A 90 12.00 -17.63 1.38
C GLU A 90 12.79 -18.87 0.93
N HIS A 91 12.12 -20.00 0.66
CA HIS A 91 12.82 -21.20 0.19
C HIS A 91 13.47 -21.01 -1.19
N ASN A 92 12.90 -20.16 -2.05
CA ASN A 92 13.36 -19.96 -3.42
C ASN A 92 14.03 -18.60 -3.67
N LEU A 93 13.93 -17.65 -2.73
CA LEU A 93 14.35 -16.26 -2.92
C LEU A 93 15.20 -15.77 -1.74
N SER A 94 16.17 -14.90 -2.03
CA SER A 94 16.92 -14.20 -0.97
C SER A 94 15.96 -13.44 -0.03
N PRO A 95 16.32 -13.22 1.25
CA PRO A 95 15.43 -12.58 2.22
C PRO A 95 14.90 -11.20 1.76
N LEU A 96 15.73 -10.43 1.06
CA LEU A 96 15.34 -9.15 0.46
C LEU A 96 14.25 -9.33 -0.60
N ASN A 97 14.44 -10.29 -1.52
CA ASN A 97 13.50 -10.57 -2.60
C ASN A 97 12.21 -11.20 -2.09
N ALA A 98 12.27 -12.00 -1.02
CA ALA A 98 11.09 -12.57 -0.37
C ALA A 98 10.19 -11.47 0.22
N SER A 99 10.78 -10.46 0.88
CA SER A 99 10.02 -9.32 1.41
C SER A 99 9.39 -8.46 0.30
N LEU A 100 10.11 -8.25 -0.80
CA LEU A 100 9.61 -7.53 -1.97
C LEU A 100 8.45 -8.30 -2.63
N ALA A 101 8.63 -9.61 -2.85
CA ALA A 101 7.62 -10.47 -3.45
C ALA A 101 6.34 -10.50 -2.60
N TRP A 102 6.47 -10.58 -1.27
CA TRP A 102 5.34 -10.52 -0.37
C TRP A 102 4.57 -9.19 -0.48
N ALA A 103 5.29 -8.06 -0.47
CA ALA A 103 4.68 -6.73 -0.62
C ALA A 103 3.95 -6.59 -1.97
N VAL A 104 4.58 -7.04 -3.06
CA VAL A 104 3.98 -7.01 -4.40
C VAL A 104 2.74 -7.91 -4.47
N CYS A 105 2.82 -9.14 -3.96
CA CYS A 105 1.68 -10.06 -3.91
C CYS A 105 0.50 -9.47 -3.11
N PHE A 106 0.77 -8.83 -1.98
CA PHE A 106 -0.25 -8.19 -1.16
C PHE A 106 -0.94 -7.03 -1.89
N VAL A 107 -0.16 -6.18 -2.57
CA VAL A 107 -0.71 -5.10 -3.40
C VAL A 107 -1.53 -5.68 -4.56
N LEU A 108 -1.02 -6.67 -5.28
CA LEU A 108 -1.75 -7.28 -6.39
C LEU A 108 -3.05 -7.95 -5.93
N PHE A 109 -3.03 -8.63 -4.78
CA PHE A 109 -4.23 -9.22 -4.19
C PHE A 109 -5.32 -8.17 -3.94
N TRP A 110 -4.97 -7.05 -3.31
CA TRP A 110 -5.90 -5.95 -3.11
C TRP A 110 -6.34 -5.31 -4.42
N LEU A 111 -5.43 -5.15 -5.38
CA LEU A 111 -5.76 -4.61 -6.69
C LEU A 111 -6.84 -5.45 -7.37
N VAL A 112 -6.74 -6.79 -7.32
CA VAL A 112 -7.75 -7.69 -7.90
C VAL A 112 -9.12 -7.49 -7.24
N ILE A 113 -9.18 -7.42 -5.91
CA ILE A 113 -10.43 -7.21 -5.17
C ILE A 113 -11.06 -5.87 -5.54
N LEU A 114 -10.28 -4.79 -5.52
CA LEU A 114 -10.76 -3.45 -5.80
C LEU A 114 -11.13 -3.28 -7.26
N TRP A 115 -10.42 -3.95 -8.17
CA TRP A 115 -10.75 -3.96 -9.59
C TRP A 115 -12.11 -4.62 -9.83
N PHE A 116 -12.40 -5.70 -9.11
CA PHE A 116 -13.72 -6.32 -9.13
C PHE A 116 -14.82 -5.37 -8.62
N MET A 117 -14.58 -4.72 -7.47
CA MET A 117 -15.52 -3.72 -6.92
C MET A 117 -15.75 -2.55 -7.88
N TYR A 118 -14.67 -2.03 -8.47
CA TYR A 118 -14.69 -0.94 -9.45
C TYR A 118 -15.48 -1.34 -10.70
N LYS A 119 -15.23 -2.53 -11.26
CA LYS A 119 -15.99 -3.04 -12.43
C LYS A 119 -17.47 -3.23 -12.12
N LYS A 120 -17.82 -3.53 -10.86
CA LYS A 120 -19.20 -3.69 -10.39
C LYS A 120 -19.84 -2.38 -9.94
N ASN A 121 -19.14 -1.23 -10.02
CA ASN A 121 -19.57 0.07 -9.50
C ASN A 121 -19.99 0.03 -8.01
N ILE A 122 -19.42 -0.89 -7.23
CA ILE A 122 -19.62 -0.95 -5.78
C ILE A 122 -18.63 0.02 -5.16
N ILE A 123 -19.13 1.18 -4.73
CA ILE A 123 -18.34 2.24 -4.10
C ILE A 123 -18.84 2.42 -2.68
N ILE A 124 -18.01 2.06 -1.70
CA ILE A 124 -18.33 2.25 -0.29
C ILE A 124 -17.81 3.63 0.12
N LYS A 125 -18.74 4.54 0.40
CA LYS A 125 -18.46 5.88 0.93
C LYS A 125 -18.95 5.92 2.39
N VAL A 126 -18.24 6.68 3.22
CA VAL A 126 -18.66 7.02 4.59
C VAL A 126 -19.13 8.46 4.59
#